data_AF-A0A0N1MSW3-F1
#
_entry.id   AF-A0A0N1MSW3-F1
#
_cell.length_a   1.000
_cell.length_b   1.000
_cell.length_c   1.000
_cell.angle_alpha   90.00
_cell.angle_beta   90.00
_cell.angle_gamma   90.00
#
_symmetry.space_group_name_H-M   'P 1'
#
loop_
_entity.id
_entity.type
_entity.pdbx_description
1 polymer ?
#
loop_
_entity_poly.entity_id
_entity_poly.type
_entity_poly.pdbx_seq_one_letter_code
_entity_poly.pdbx_strand_id
1 'polypeptide(L)'
;MNYKILIGITTAVVLVAAIVTTKKTTNPNVKNTKNFQSIKLSNDNPTKSKTTLNENPEALIEKNKTLDETSAKPNLVALSPQEFSEEFVFSDNGKEFISKNALDSVFKNDTSRLLKQMSEIVYSEEAQLRKEQLNAFILDELKDVNILQQDLDCAGKICALELTYTQSSNQKSIDTIFSFSKNYSFQEFTETENGDKKLKALYIATEDPSQLTLAME
;
A
#
# COMPACT_ATOMS: atom_id res chain seq x y z
N MET A 1 18.38 53.30 -3.25
CA MET A 1 18.72 52.95 -1.86
C MET A 1 17.46 52.46 -1.18
N ASN A 2 17.60 51.40 -0.37
CA ASN A 2 16.62 50.76 0.53
C ASN A 2 15.98 49.46 0.02
N TYR A 3 16.66 48.39 0.44
CA TYR A 3 16.26 46.98 0.42
C TYR A 3 14.89 46.77 1.09
N LYS A 4 14.08 45.86 0.54
CA LYS A 4 13.02 45.17 1.29
C LYS A 4 13.30 43.68 1.30
N ILE A 5 13.20 43.15 2.50
CA ILE A 5 13.83 41.94 3.01
C ILE A 5 13.10 40.70 2.50
N LEU A 6 13.89 39.76 2.00
CA LEU A 6 13.51 38.38 1.70
C LEU A 6 13.36 37.63 3.03
N ILE A 7 12.19 37.07 3.33
CA ILE A 7 12.04 36.14 4.46
C ILE A 7 11.52 34.81 3.89
N GLY A 8 12.47 33.99 3.43
CA GLY A 8 12.24 32.57 3.22
C GLY A 8 12.36 31.86 4.56
N ILE A 9 11.28 31.25 5.03
CA ILE A 9 11.29 30.36 6.19
C ILE A 9 11.29 28.93 5.68
N THR A 10 12.48 28.40 5.39
CA THR A 10 12.67 26.95 5.23
C THR A 10 13.05 26.37 6.58
N THR A 11 12.07 25.96 7.37
CA THR A 11 12.31 25.15 8.57
C THR A 11 12.33 23.67 8.16
N ALA A 12 13.50 23.17 7.79
CA ALA A 12 13.77 21.73 7.79
C ALA A 12 13.99 21.31 9.25
N VAL A 13 12.97 20.70 9.87
CA VAL A 13 13.11 20.09 11.19
C VAL A 13 13.64 18.66 10.98
N VAL A 14 14.95 18.48 11.12
CA VAL A 14 15.56 17.15 11.26
C VAL A 14 15.43 16.75 12.73
N LEU A 15 14.48 15.87 13.05
CA LEU A 15 14.35 15.28 14.39
C LEU A 15 15.28 14.07 14.50
N VAL A 16 16.34 14.23 15.29
CA VAL A 16 17.29 13.19 15.71
C VAL A 16 16.62 12.28 16.75
N ALA A 17 16.81 10.97 16.58
CA ALA A 17 16.22 9.89 17.35
C ALA A 17 16.46 9.98 18.87
N ALA A 18 15.41 9.70 19.66
CA ALA A 18 15.52 9.45 21.08
C ALA A 18 15.74 7.94 21.34
N ILE A 19 16.93 7.60 21.83
CA ILE A 19 17.28 6.28 22.36
C ILE A 19 16.61 6.14 23.74
N VAL A 20 15.71 5.17 23.91
CA VAL A 20 15.23 4.75 25.24
C VAL A 20 15.54 3.27 25.46
N THR A 21 16.50 3.10 26.37
CA THR A 21 16.93 1.97 27.20
C THR A 21 16.08 0.69 27.20
N THR A 22 16.80 -0.41 26.98
CA THR A 22 16.44 -1.81 27.21
C THR A 22 15.90 -2.11 28.61
N LYS A 23 14.74 -2.76 28.69
CA LYS A 23 14.40 -3.67 29.80
C LYS A 23 14.18 -5.08 29.27
N LYS A 24 15.18 -5.92 29.50
CA LYS A 24 15.09 -7.39 29.47
C LYS A 24 14.29 -7.82 30.70
N THR A 25 13.28 -8.69 30.59
CA THR A 25 12.85 -9.71 31.59
C THR A 25 11.68 -10.55 31.06
N THR A 26 11.99 -11.84 30.84
CA THR A 26 11.22 -13.06 31.17
C THR A 26 9.97 -13.47 30.40
N ASN A 27 10.15 -14.64 29.77
CA ASN A 27 9.22 -15.57 29.16
C ASN A 27 8.30 -16.25 30.20
N PRO A 28 6.98 -16.40 29.93
CA PRO A 28 6.22 -17.52 30.47
C PRO A 28 5.64 -18.38 29.35
N ASN A 29 6.11 -19.61 29.30
CA ASN A 29 5.47 -20.72 28.60
C ASN A 29 4.09 -20.98 29.23
N VAL A 30 3.02 -20.76 28.47
CA VAL A 30 1.67 -21.25 28.81
C VAL A 30 1.09 -21.94 27.59
N LYS A 31 1.17 -23.27 27.57
CA LYS A 31 0.25 -24.12 26.83
C LYS A 31 -1.16 -23.86 27.33
N ASN A 32 -2.09 -23.53 26.43
CA ASN A 32 -3.48 -23.98 26.58
C ASN A 32 -4.23 -23.95 25.23
N THR A 33 -4.53 -25.18 24.80
CA THR A 33 -5.41 -25.60 23.72
C THR A 33 -6.87 -25.24 24.00
N LYS A 34 -7.55 -24.54 23.07
CA LYS A 34 -9.02 -24.61 22.86
C LYS A 34 -9.29 -24.37 21.37
N ASN A 35 -9.40 -25.42 20.56
CA ASN A 35 -10.64 -26.11 20.17
C ASN A 35 -11.52 -25.28 19.20
N PHE A 36 -11.30 -25.48 17.90
CA PHE A 36 -12.18 -25.02 16.81
C PHE A 36 -13.47 -25.85 16.85
N GLN A 37 -14.60 -25.20 17.14
CA GLN A 37 -15.92 -25.80 16.94
C GLN A 37 -16.37 -25.60 15.49
N SER A 38 -16.43 -26.71 14.74
CA SER A 38 -17.17 -26.82 13.50
C SER A 38 -18.68 -26.88 13.79
N ILE A 39 -19.47 -25.97 13.23
CA ILE A 39 -20.93 -26.10 13.22
C ILE A 39 -21.31 -26.92 11.99
N LYS A 40 -21.74 -28.17 12.23
CA LYS A 40 -22.64 -28.91 11.34
C LYS A 40 -24.04 -28.83 11.96
N LEU A 41 -25.05 -28.51 11.16
CA LEU A 41 -26.38 -29.07 11.40
C LEU A 41 -27.06 -29.41 10.08
N SER A 42 -27.47 -30.68 10.02
CA SER A 42 -28.04 -31.41 8.90
C SER A 42 -29.41 -30.92 8.46
N ASN A 43 -29.65 -31.17 7.16
CA ASN A 43 -30.91 -31.47 6.48
C ASN A 43 -32.12 -31.83 7.35
N ASP A 44 -33.28 -31.28 6.97
CA ASP A 44 -34.35 -32.14 6.47
C ASP A 44 -35.14 -31.44 5.34
N ASN A 45 -35.33 -32.16 4.25
CA ASN A 45 -36.13 -31.82 3.07
C ASN A 45 -37.39 -32.71 3.16
N PRO A 46 -38.57 -32.40 2.57
CA PRO A 46 -38.70 -32.70 1.14
C PRO A 46 -39.77 -31.88 0.38
N THR A 47 -39.65 -31.82 -0.95
CA THR A 47 -40.63 -32.39 -1.93
C THR A 47 -40.70 -31.63 -3.26
N LYS A 48 -40.17 -32.30 -4.30
CA LYS A 48 -40.62 -32.43 -5.71
C LYS A 48 -40.82 -31.18 -6.59
N SER A 49 -40.03 -31.09 -7.66
CA SER A 49 -40.43 -31.72 -8.95
C SER A 49 -39.23 -31.97 -9.89
N LYS A 50 -39.27 -33.15 -10.51
CA LYS A 50 -38.46 -33.66 -11.63
C LYS A 50 -38.84 -32.87 -12.91
N THR A 51 -38.07 -32.80 -14.00
CA THR A 51 -37.55 -33.91 -14.81
C THR A 51 -36.59 -33.39 -15.89
N THR A 52 -35.45 -34.05 -16.09
CA THR A 52 -34.67 -34.10 -17.35
C THR A 52 -34.94 -35.43 -18.05
N LEU A 53 -35.13 -35.46 -19.37
CA LEU A 53 -34.25 -36.15 -20.36
C LEU A 53 -34.85 -36.18 -21.80
N ASN A 54 -34.04 -35.74 -22.76
CA ASN A 54 -33.75 -36.19 -24.14
C ASN A 54 -34.82 -36.81 -25.06
N GLU A 55 -34.87 -36.33 -26.32
CA GLU A 55 -34.42 -37.06 -27.54
C GLU A 55 -34.38 -36.14 -28.79
N ASN A 56 -33.38 -36.35 -29.64
CA ASN A 56 -33.07 -35.71 -30.95
C ASN A 56 -33.93 -36.39 -32.06
N PRO A 57 -34.30 -35.78 -33.22
CA PRO A 57 -33.35 -35.56 -34.33
C PRO A 57 -33.61 -34.36 -35.28
N GLU A 58 -32.57 -34.04 -36.05
CA GLU A 58 -32.56 -33.43 -37.40
C GLU A 58 -32.52 -31.90 -37.59
N ALA A 59 -31.37 -31.51 -38.17
CA ALA A 59 -31.14 -30.49 -39.19
C ALA A 59 -31.55 -29.04 -38.91
N LEU A 60 -30.55 -28.17 -38.81
CA LEU A 60 -30.31 -27.10 -39.79
C LEU A 60 -28.89 -26.55 -39.58
N ILE A 61 -28.03 -26.86 -40.55
CA ILE A 61 -26.72 -26.22 -40.72
C ILE A 61 -27.00 -24.80 -41.19
N GLU A 62 -26.62 -23.78 -40.40
CA GLU A 62 -26.26 -22.51 -41.00
C GLU A 62 -25.15 -21.79 -40.23
N LYS A 63 -24.09 -21.53 -40.99
CA LYS A 63 -22.87 -20.77 -40.67
C LYS A 63 -23.14 -19.59 -39.73
N ASN A 64 -22.47 -19.57 -38.59
CA ASN A 64 -21.97 -18.32 -38.04
C ASN A 64 -20.47 -18.42 -37.77
N LYS A 65 -19.77 -17.63 -38.57
CA LYS A 65 -18.34 -17.41 -38.66
C LYS A 65 -17.80 -17.04 -37.28
N THR A 66 -16.92 -17.89 -36.75
CA THR A 66 -16.03 -17.56 -35.64
C THR A 66 -15.25 -16.30 -36.00
N LEU A 67 -15.52 -15.21 -35.29
CA LEU A 67 -14.59 -14.11 -35.15
C LEU A 67 -13.80 -14.43 -33.89
N ASP A 68 -12.67 -15.11 -34.05
CA ASP A 68 -11.65 -15.17 -33.02
C ASP A 68 -11.12 -13.75 -32.81
N GLU A 69 -11.74 -13.03 -31.89
CA GLU A 69 -11.13 -11.88 -31.25
C GLU A 69 -10.14 -12.42 -30.21
N THR A 70 -9.05 -13.02 -30.70
CA THR A 70 -7.81 -13.09 -29.91
C THR A 70 -7.27 -11.68 -29.87
N SER A 71 -7.85 -10.88 -28.98
CA SER A 71 -7.24 -9.63 -28.54
C SER A 71 -5.98 -10.03 -27.80
N ALA A 72 -4.88 -10.09 -28.54
CA ALA A 72 -3.55 -10.26 -27.98
C ALA A 72 -3.31 -9.08 -27.04
N LYS A 73 -3.65 -9.27 -25.77
CA LYS A 73 -3.20 -8.40 -24.68
C LYS A 73 -1.69 -8.31 -24.86
N PRO A 74 -1.10 -7.11 -25.01
CA PRO A 74 0.34 -7.00 -25.07
C PRO A 74 0.87 -7.75 -23.85
N ASN A 75 1.82 -8.66 -24.07
CA ASN A 75 2.56 -9.32 -22.99
C ASN A 75 3.35 -8.24 -22.26
N LEU A 76 2.66 -7.46 -21.42
CA LEU A 76 3.26 -6.68 -20.36
C LEU A 76 3.84 -7.73 -19.42
N VAL A 77 5.16 -7.90 -19.51
CA VAL A 77 5.90 -8.62 -18.50
C VAL A 77 5.68 -7.83 -17.21
N ALA A 78 4.81 -8.35 -16.36
CA ALA A 78 4.57 -7.75 -15.05
C ALA A 78 5.90 -7.81 -14.29
N LEU A 79 6.34 -6.67 -13.79
CA LEU A 79 7.53 -6.59 -12.95
C LEU A 79 7.34 -7.48 -11.72
N SER A 80 8.41 -8.15 -11.31
CA SER A 80 8.42 -8.87 -10.05
C SER A 80 8.47 -7.88 -8.86
N PRO A 81 8.03 -8.30 -7.67
CA PRO A 81 8.10 -7.46 -6.46
C PRO A 81 9.53 -7.01 -6.13
N GLN A 82 10.53 -7.84 -6.43
CA GLN A 82 11.93 -7.53 -6.20
C GLN A 82 12.43 -6.46 -7.16
N GLU A 83 12.21 -6.63 -8.47
CA GLU A 83 12.60 -5.65 -9.48
C GLU A 83 11.97 -4.28 -9.19
N PHE A 84 10.70 -4.26 -8.79
CA PHE A 84 10.04 -3.02 -8.37
C PHE A 84 10.68 -2.40 -7.12
N SER A 85 11.07 -3.22 -6.14
CA SER A 85 11.75 -2.71 -4.93
C SER A 85 13.12 -2.09 -5.25
N GLU A 86 13.84 -2.67 -6.22
CA GLU A 86 15.17 -2.23 -6.64
C GLU A 86 15.17 -0.85 -7.32
N GLU A 87 14.04 -0.39 -7.86
CA GLU A 87 13.88 0.98 -8.34
C GLU A 87 13.98 2.02 -7.21
N PHE A 88 13.56 1.65 -6.00
CA PHE A 88 13.55 2.53 -4.83
C PHE A 88 14.72 2.29 -3.90
N VAL A 89 15.10 1.02 -3.71
CA VAL A 89 16.14 0.59 -2.78
C VAL A 89 17.08 -0.37 -3.47
N PHE A 90 18.32 0.06 -3.66
CA PHE A 90 19.37 -0.79 -4.23
C PHE A 90 20.46 -1.06 -3.20
N SER A 91 21.16 -2.17 -3.37
CA SER A 91 22.30 -2.53 -2.52
C SER A 91 23.61 -2.34 -3.27
N ASP A 92 24.56 -1.62 -2.66
CA ASP A 92 25.94 -1.55 -3.12
C ASP A 92 26.88 -1.91 -1.97
N ASN A 93 27.78 -2.88 -2.20
CA ASN A 93 28.73 -3.38 -1.20
C ASN A 93 28.09 -3.78 0.15
N GLY A 94 26.88 -4.34 0.10
CA GLY A 94 26.14 -4.77 1.29
C GLY A 94 25.48 -3.64 2.10
N LYS A 95 25.49 -2.41 1.59
CA LYS A 95 24.75 -1.27 2.14
C LYS A 95 23.54 -0.97 1.26
N GLU A 96 22.39 -0.73 1.87
CA GLU A 96 21.19 -0.32 1.15
C GLU A 96 21.16 1.21 0.94
N PHE A 97 20.77 1.63 -0.25
CA PHE A 97 20.65 3.03 -0.66
C PHE A 97 19.26 3.31 -1.20
N ILE A 98 18.74 4.49 -0.89
CA ILE A 98 17.45 4.96 -1.40
C ILE A 98 17.67 5.84 -2.63
N SER A 99 17.01 5.50 -3.74
CA SER A 99 17.04 6.27 -4.98
C SER A 99 16.31 7.61 -4.81
N LYS A 100 17.05 8.71 -4.79
CA LYS A 100 16.47 10.06 -4.74
C LYS A 100 15.59 10.34 -5.96
N ASN A 101 15.99 9.85 -7.13
CA ASN A 101 15.23 10.01 -8.37
C ASN A 101 13.87 9.29 -8.30
N ALA A 102 13.83 8.10 -7.69
CA ALA A 102 12.57 7.40 -7.46
C ALA A 102 11.67 8.21 -6.51
N LEU A 103 12.19 8.71 -5.38
CA LEU A 103 11.43 9.56 -4.46
C LEU A 103 10.90 10.82 -5.14
N ASP A 104 11.75 11.53 -5.87
CA ASP A 104 11.37 12.73 -6.61
C ASP A 104 10.24 12.43 -7.60
N SER A 105 10.28 11.28 -8.28
CA SER A 105 9.21 10.85 -9.17
C SER A 105 7.88 10.68 -8.44
N VAL A 106 7.87 10.13 -7.22
CA VAL A 106 6.64 9.92 -6.44
C VAL A 106 5.98 11.23 -6.03
N PHE A 107 6.77 12.18 -5.53
CA PHE A 107 6.24 13.41 -4.92
C PHE A 107 6.02 14.52 -5.95
N LYS A 108 6.90 14.64 -6.96
CA LYS A 108 6.74 15.65 -8.03
C LYS A 108 5.71 15.26 -9.07
N ASN A 109 5.46 13.96 -9.27
CA ASN A 109 4.43 13.49 -10.19
C ASN A 109 3.13 13.11 -9.46
N ASP A 110 2.19 12.64 -10.27
CA ASP A 110 0.92 12.10 -9.83
C ASP A 110 1.12 10.73 -9.13
N THR A 111 0.99 10.70 -7.80
CA THR A 111 1.12 9.49 -6.99
C THR A 111 0.09 8.42 -7.37
N SER A 112 -1.05 8.79 -7.96
CA SER A 112 -2.01 7.83 -8.52
C SER A 112 -1.40 6.97 -9.64
N ARG A 113 -0.41 7.47 -10.37
CA ARG A 113 0.33 6.65 -11.37
C ARG A 113 1.16 5.57 -10.71
N LEU A 114 1.88 5.90 -9.63
CA LEU A 114 2.64 4.93 -8.86
C LEU A 114 1.70 3.86 -8.29
N LEU A 115 0.62 4.29 -7.63
CA LEU A 115 -0.37 3.37 -7.04
C LEU A 115 -0.95 2.42 -8.09
N LYS A 116 -1.24 2.93 -9.29
CA LYS A 116 -1.66 2.10 -10.43
C LYS A 116 -0.57 1.11 -10.84
N GLN A 117 0.67 1.54 -10.99
CA GLN A 117 1.78 0.64 -11.33
C GLN A 117 1.94 -0.46 -10.28
N MET A 118 1.85 -0.12 -8.99
CA MET A 118 1.92 -1.07 -7.88
C MET A 118 0.83 -2.14 -7.96
N SER A 119 -0.39 -1.76 -8.35
CA SER A 119 -1.51 -2.70 -8.54
C SER A 119 -1.33 -3.68 -9.70
N GLU A 120 -0.40 -3.38 -10.62
CA GLU A 120 -0.07 -4.19 -11.80
C GLU A 120 1.16 -5.10 -11.56
N ILE A 121 1.86 -4.94 -10.43
CA ILE A 121 2.99 -5.80 -10.02
C ILE A 121 2.48 -7.20 -9.67
N VAL A 122 3.32 -8.21 -9.91
CA VAL A 122 3.01 -9.59 -9.52
C VAL A 122 2.71 -9.68 -8.02
N TYR A 123 1.65 -10.41 -7.68
CA TYR A 123 1.20 -10.59 -6.29
C TYR A 123 2.34 -11.08 -5.37
N SER A 124 2.42 -10.48 -4.19
CA SER A 124 3.30 -10.88 -3.09
C SER A 124 2.48 -10.93 -1.80
N GLU A 125 2.49 -12.08 -1.13
CA GLU A 125 1.81 -12.25 0.16
C GLU A 125 2.33 -11.26 1.20
N GLU A 126 3.63 -10.99 1.21
CA GLU A 126 4.24 -10.04 2.13
C GLU A 126 3.77 -8.60 1.85
N ALA A 127 3.70 -8.20 0.58
CA ALA A 127 3.23 -6.87 0.20
C ALA A 127 1.74 -6.71 0.55
N GLN A 128 0.94 -7.74 0.32
CA GLN A 128 -0.47 -7.77 0.69
C GLN A 128 -0.65 -7.65 2.21
N LEU A 129 0.15 -8.38 3.01
CA LEU A 129 0.11 -8.28 4.47
C LEU A 129 0.47 -6.86 4.94
N ARG A 130 1.49 -6.23 4.34
CA ARG A 130 1.86 -4.83 4.65
C ARG A 130 0.72 -3.86 4.30
N LYS A 131 0.02 -4.10 3.18
CA LYS A 131 -1.15 -3.31 2.76
C LYS A 131 -2.28 -3.39 3.77
N GLU A 132 -2.58 -4.59 4.26
CA GLU A 132 -3.58 -4.83 5.29
C GLU A 132 -3.20 -4.17 6.62
N GLN A 133 -1.92 -4.24 7.01
CA GLN A 133 -1.41 -3.56 8.19
C GLN A 133 -1.50 -2.03 8.08
N LEU A 134 -1.20 -1.46 6.91
CA LEU A 134 -1.35 -0.01 6.68
C LEU A 134 -2.80 0.42 6.76
N ASN A 135 -3.71 -0.33 6.13
CA ASN A 135 -5.15 -0.08 6.25
C ASN A 135 -5.62 -0.12 7.71
N ALA A 136 -5.23 -1.16 8.47
CA ALA A 136 -5.59 -1.29 9.87
C ALA A 136 -5.05 -0.12 10.72
N PHE A 137 -3.79 0.27 10.48
CA PHE A 137 -3.17 1.41 11.14
C PHE A 137 -3.95 2.71 10.89
N ILE A 138 -4.35 2.96 9.64
CA ILE A 138 -5.14 4.15 9.29
C ILE A 138 -6.49 4.14 10.04
N LEU A 139 -7.18 3.00 10.06
CA LEU A 139 -8.47 2.89 10.76
C LEU A 139 -8.35 3.15 12.26
N ASP A 140 -7.28 2.66 12.89
CA ASP A 140 -7.11 2.75 14.34
C ASP A 140 -6.58 4.13 14.79
N GLU A 141 -5.58 4.66 14.08
CA GLU A 141 -4.85 5.85 14.48
C GLU A 141 -5.46 7.15 13.90
N LEU A 142 -6.11 7.07 12.74
CA LEU A 142 -6.74 8.22 12.07
C LEU A 142 -8.27 8.24 12.25
N LYS A 143 -8.80 7.55 13.26
CA LYS A 143 -10.25 7.53 13.57
C LYS A 143 -10.91 8.90 13.79
N ASP A 144 -10.12 9.90 14.20
CA ASP A 144 -10.56 11.28 14.45
C ASP A 144 -10.27 12.22 13.25
N VAL A 145 -9.91 11.65 12.10
CA VAL A 145 -9.66 12.34 10.83
C VAL A 145 -10.83 12.09 9.90
N ASN A 146 -11.40 13.15 9.32
CA ASN A 146 -12.42 13.00 8.30
C ASN A 146 -11.77 12.80 6.92
N ILE A 147 -11.55 11.54 6.58
CA ILE A 147 -10.93 11.11 5.32
C ILE A 147 -11.97 11.22 4.19
N LEU A 148 -11.63 11.99 3.16
CA LEU A 148 -12.44 12.19 1.96
C LEU A 148 -12.08 11.19 0.86
N GLN A 149 -10.79 10.90 0.72
CA GLN A 149 -10.25 9.95 -0.25
C GLN A 149 -9.02 9.27 0.33
N GLN A 150 -8.89 7.97 0.11
CA GLN A 150 -7.75 7.15 0.52
C GLN A 150 -7.42 6.18 -0.61
N ASP A 151 -6.24 6.34 -1.19
CA ASP A 151 -5.68 5.40 -2.15
C ASP A 151 -4.36 4.87 -1.60
N LEU A 152 -4.21 3.55 -1.54
CA LEU A 152 -2.98 2.93 -1.08
C LEU A 152 -2.72 1.61 -1.77
N ASP A 153 -1.43 1.31 -1.94
CA ASP A 153 -0.98 0.01 -2.41
C ASP A 153 0.41 -0.33 -1.89
N CYS A 154 0.75 -1.62 -1.93
CA CYS A 154 2.05 -2.14 -1.56
C CYS A 154 2.56 -3.10 -2.64
N ALA A 155 3.81 -2.95 -3.04
CA ALA A 155 4.50 -3.81 -3.97
C ALA A 155 5.95 -4.00 -3.53
N GLY A 156 6.38 -5.26 -3.41
CA GLY A 156 7.69 -5.58 -2.85
C GLY A 156 7.88 -4.93 -1.47
N LYS A 157 9.00 -4.25 -1.26
CA LYS A 157 9.32 -3.52 -0.01
C LYS A 157 8.57 -2.19 0.14
N ILE A 158 7.86 -1.72 -0.87
CA ILE A 158 7.36 -0.34 -0.94
C ILE A 158 5.86 -0.30 -0.71
N CYS A 159 5.38 0.63 0.11
CA CYS A 159 3.98 0.98 0.23
C CYS A 159 3.80 2.48 -0.04
N ALA A 160 2.78 2.83 -0.81
CA ALA A 160 2.42 4.22 -1.08
C ALA A 160 1.00 4.49 -0.55
N LEU A 161 0.80 5.72 -0.09
CA LEU A 161 -0.48 6.21 0.41
C LEU A 161 -0.70 7.62 -0.15
N GLU A 162 -1.89 7.85 -0.64
CA GLU A 162 -2.43 9.17 -0.89
C GLU A 162 -3.73 9.33 -0.10
N LEU A 163 -3.79 10.37 0.73
CA LEU A 163 -4.90 10.64 1.63
C LEU A 163 -5.35 12.09 1.45
N THR A 164 -6.64 12.30 1.16
CA THR A 164 -7.27 13.62 1.19
C THR A 164 -8.22 13.68 2.39
N TYR A 165 -8.14 14.75 3.18
CA TYR A 165 -8.88 14.88 4.43
C TYR A 165 -9.26 16.34 4.70
N THR A 166 -10.33 16.56 5.46
CA THR A 166 -10.81 17.92 5.70
C THR A 166 -9.84 18.74 6.53
N GLN A 167 -9.74 20.05 6.25
CA GLN A 167 -8.88 20.98 7.01
C GLN A 167 -9.16 21.00 8.52
N SER A 168 -10.39 20.66 8.93
CA SER A 168 -10.84 20.60 10.31
C SER A 168 -10.41 19.33 11.06
N SER A 169 -9.79 18.36 10.38
CA SER A 169 -9.35 17.10 10.96
C SER A 169 -8.25 17.28 12.01
N ASN A 170 -8.14 16.33 12.94
CA ASN A 170 -7.13 16.34 13.98
C ASN A 170 -5.72 16.13 13.40
N GLN A 171 -4.91 17.19 13.36
CA GLN A 171 -3.54 17.12 12.85
C GLN A 171 -2.66 16.17 13.65
N LYS A 172 -2.85 16.03 14.97
CA LYS A 172 -2.05 15.10 15.78
C LYS A 172 -2.27 13.64 15.38
N SER A 173 -3.48 13.29 14.97
CA SER A 173 -3.79 11.96 14.43
C SER A 173 -3.20 11.75 13.04
N ILE A 174 -3.23 12.77 12.18
CA ILE A 174 -2.51 12.73 10.90
C ILE A 174 -1.01 12.53 11.13
N ASP A 175 -0.44 13.26 12.08
CA ASP A 175 0.97 13.21 12.41
C ASP A 175 1.38 11.85 13.00
N THR A 176 0.50 10.89 13.28
CA THR A 176 0.93 9.52 13.67
C THR A 176 1.29 8.66 12.47
N ILE A 177 0.87 9.03 11.26
CA ILE A 177 1.06 8.24 10.03
C ILE A 177 2.54 8.02 9.67
N PHE A 178 3.45 8.88 10.13
CA PHE A 178 4.90 8.70 10.00
C PHE A 178 5.44 7.49 10.75
N SER A 179 4.74 7.07 11.81
CA SER A 179 5.14 5.95 12.67
C SER A 179 4.59 4.61 12.19
N PHE A 180 3.91 4.59 11.02
CA PHE A 180 3.48 3.35 10.41
C PHE A 180 4.69 2.46 10.10
N SER A 181 4.79 1.39 10.89
CA SER A 181 5.88 0.42 10.89
C SER A 181 7.26 1.04 11.20
N LYS A 182 8.24 0.20 11.54
CA LYS A 182 9.65 0.61 11.71
C LYS A 182 10.32 0.84 10.34
N ASN A 183 9.66 1.60 9.48
CA ASN A 183 10.04 1.81 8.09
C ASN A 183 10.71 3.17 7.91
N TYR A 184 11.44 3.34 6.81
CA TYR A 184 11.69 4.68 6.30
C TYR A 184 10.40 5.24 5.72
N SER A 185 10.04 6.45 6.14
CA SER A 185 8.86 7.15 5.65
C SER A 185 9.26 8.48 5.00
N PHE A 186 8.64 8.76 3.85
CA PHE A 186 8.72 10.03 3.15
C PHE A 186 7.32 10.58 3.04
N GLN A 187 7.15 11.87 3.32
CA GLN A 187 5.84 12.50 3.35
C GLN A 187 5.85 13.86 2.70
N GLU A 188 4.78 14.16 1.97
CA GLU A 188 4.49 15.47 1.42
C GLU A 188 3.07 15.87 1.83
N PHE A 189 2.94 17.08 2.37
CA PHE A 189 1.66 17.69 2.70
C PHE A 189 1.38 18.82 1.72
N THR A 190 0.22 18.77 1.09
CA THR A 190 -0.28 19.78 0.16
C THR A 190 -1.70 20.19 0.53
N GLU A 191 -2.18 21.27 -0.05
CA GLU A 191 -3.54 21.77 0.11
C GLU A 191 -4.23 21.79 -1.25
N THR A 192 -5.50 21.39 -1.28
CA THR A 192 -6.35 21.43 -2.47
C THR A 192 -6.93 22.84 -2.66
N GLU A 193 -7.51 23.11 -3.84
CA GLU A 193 -8.14 24.41 -4.12
C GLU A 193 -9.29 24.75 -3.16
N ASN A 194 -9.92 23.75 -2.55
CA ASN A 194 -11.04 23.91 -1.61
C ASN A 194 -10.59 24.08 -0.15
N GLY A 195 -9.27 24.08 0.11
CA GLY A 195 -8.71 24.14 1.46
C GLY A 195 -8.56 22.79 2.16
N ASP A 196 -9.06 21.69 1.57
CA ASP A 196 -8.82 20.34 2.09
C ASP A 196 -7.34 19.97 1.97
N LYS A 197 -6.86 19.14 2.89
CA LYS A 197 -5.46 18.75 2.98
C LYS A 197 -5.23 17.43 2.27
N LYS A 198 -4.07 17.29 1.66
CA LYS A 198 -3.62 16.08 0.98
C LYS A 198 -2.26 15.65 1.50
N LEU A 199 -2.19 14.41 1.98
CA LEU A 199 -0.97 13.73 2.38
C LEU A 199 -0.61 12.72 1.30
N LYS A 200 0.64 12.77 0.85
CA LYS A 200 1.28 11.66 0.13
C LYS A 200 2.33 11.05 1.04
N ALA A 201 2.37 9.73 1.14
CA ALA A 201 3.38 9.03 1.91
C ALA A 201 3.94 7.84 1.13
N LEU A 202 5.25 7.61 1.29
CA LEU A 202 5.94 6.42 0.81
C LEU A 202 6.62 5.76 2.00
N TYR A 203 6.44 4.45 2.14
CA TYR A 203 7.04 3.63 3.18
C TYR A 203 7.91 2.56 2.56
N ILE A 204 9.12 2.41 3.10
CA ILE A 204 10.08 1.41 2.67
C ILE A 204 10.31 0.42 3.81
N ALA A 205 9.91 -0.82 3.59
CA ALA A 205 10.13 -1.92 4.51
C ALA A 205 11.62 -2.25 4.59
N THR A 206 12.15 -2.21 5.80
CA THR A 206 13.54 -2.55 6.11
C THR A 206 13.61 -3.19 7.49
N GLU A 207 14.54 -4.11 7.69
CA GLU A 207 14.80 -4.71 9.00
C GLU A 207 15.68 -3.81 9.87
N ASP A 208 16.45 -2.91 9.25
CA ASP A 208 17.34 -1.98 9.94
C ASP A 208 17.27 -0.57 9.33
N PRO A 209 16.35 0.28 9.81
CA PRO A 209 16.24 1.64 9.34
C PRO A 209 17.46 2.50 9.73
N SER A 210 18.44 2.02 10.50
CA SER A 210 19.66 2.82 10.75
C SER A 210 20.71 2.74 9.63
N GLN A 211 20.54 1.81 8.67
CA GLN A 211 21.57 1.53 7.65
C GLN A 211 21.29 2.10 6.25
N LEU A 212 20.06 2.54 5.96
CA LEU A 212 19.75 3.11 4.65
C LEU A 212 20.30 4.53 4.52
N THR A 213 20.98 4.78 3.41
CA THR A 213 21.52 6.10 3.08
C THR A 213 20.85 6.62 1.81
N LEU A 214 20.48 7.90 1.79
CA LEU A 214 20.03 8.54 0.55
C LEU A 214 21.19 8.59 -0.44
N ALA A 215 21.01 8.02 -1.63
CA ALA A 215 21.97 8.18 -2.71
C ALA A 215 21.92 9.64 -3.20
N MET A 216 23.04 10.35 -3.06
CA MET A 216 23.24 11.62 -3.74
C MET A 216 23.73 11.32 -5.15
N GLU A 217 22.80 11.14 -6.08
CA GLU A 217 23.10 11.34 -7.51
C GLU A 217 23.12 12.84 -7.84
#